data_AF-A0AAU8YRA8-F1
#
_entry.id   AF-A0AAU8YRA8-F1
#
_cell.length_a   1.000
_cell.length_b   1.000
_cell.length_c   1.000
_cell.angle_alpha   90.00
_cell.angle_beta   90.00
_cell.angle_gamma   90.00
#
_symmetry.space_group_name_H-M   'P 1'
#
loop_
_entity.id
_entity.type
_entity.pdbx_description
1 polymer ?
#
loop_
_entity_poly.entity_id
_entity_poly.type
_entity_poly.pdbx_seq_one_letter_code
_entity_poly.pdbx_strand_id
1 'polypeptide(L)' 'MADVAQLAGVSLSTVDRVLNERGSVSDSKRRKVLQAAQVLGLKRLLPSALHGLLRFALIKLIVIR' A
#
# COMPACT_ATOMS: atom_id res chain seq x y z
N MET A 1 10.38 -1.44 1.94
CA MET A 1 9.90 -0.05 1.74
C MET A 1 10.01 0.41 0.29
N ALA A 2 10.99 -0.06 -0.48
CA ALA A 2 11.08 0.20 -1.92
C ALA A 2 9.81 -0.19 -2.70
N ASP A 3 9.27 -1.40 -2.48
CA ASP A 3 8.04 -1.84 -3.16
C ASP A 3 6.84 -0.94 -2.86
N VAL A 4 6.72 -0.46 -1.62
CA VAL A 4 5.65 0.46 -1.20
C VAL A 4 5.79 1.79 -1.92
N ALA A 5 7.01 2.33 -1.98
CA ALA A 5 7.31 3.58 -2.68
C ALA A 5 7.01 3.46 -4.19
N GLN A 6 7.44 2.36 -4.80
CA GLN A 6 7.20 2.06 -6.20
C GLN A 6 5.71 1.92 -6.51
N LEU A 7 4.96 1.14 -5.71
CA LEU A 7 3.52 0.94 -5.90
C LEU A 7 2.70 2.21 -5.65
N ALA A 8 3.10 3.04 -4.68
CA ALA A 8 2.45 4.32 -4.38
C ALA A 8 2.85 5.46 -5.33
N GLY A 9 3.91 5.28 -6.14
CA GLY A 9 4.45 6.32 -7.02
C GLY A 9 5.05 7.51 -6.27
N VAL A 10 5.75 7.25 -5.16
CA VAL A 10 6.38 8.31 -4.33
C VAL A 10 7.85 7.95 -4.01
N SER A 11 8.60 8.90 -3.47
CA SER A 11 9.97 8.63 -2.98
C SER A 11 9.98 7.82 -1.68
N LEU A 12 11.08 7.12 -1.43
CA LEU A 12 11.33 6.44 -0.15
C LEU A 12 11.20 7.39 1.04
N SER A 13 11.71 8.62 0.91
CA SER A 13 11.60 9.66 1.95
C SER A 13 10.15 10.03 2.25
N THR A 14 9.26 9.98 1.24
CA THR A 14 7.83 10.21 1.45
C THR A 14 7.18 9.06 2.21
N VAL A 15 7.56 7.82 1.91
CA VAL A 15 7.10 6.64 2.65
C VAL A 15 7.53 6.72 4.11
N ASP A 16 8.80 7.05 4.36
CA ASP A 16 9.34 7.21 5.72
C ASP A 16 8.59 8.30 6.51
N ARG A 17 8.31 9.45 5.88
CA ARG A 17 7.54 10.54 6.51
C ARG A 17 6.12 10.12 6.85
N VAL A 18 5.46 9.35 5.99
CA VAL A 18 4.09 8.87 6.25
C VAL A 18 4.08 7.86 7.38
N LEU A 19 4.98 6.87 7.36
CA LEU A 19 5.00 5.79 8.35
C LEU A 19 5.48 6.23 9.73
N ASN A 20 6.36 7.24 9.79
CA ASN A 20 6.85 7.80 11.06
C ASN A 20 6.13 9.10 11.45
N GLU A 21 5.04 9.45 10.77
CA GLU A 21 4.26 10.67 11.03
C GLU A 21 5.09 11.98 11.02
N ARG A 22 6.21 12.00 10.28
CA ARG A 22 7.15 13.13 10.24
C ARG A 22 6.77 14.18 9.19
N GLY A 23 6.26 15.31 9.66
CA GLY A 23 6.03 16.53 8.88
C GLY A 23 4.91 16.42 7.85
N SER A 24 4.69 17.50 7.11
CA SER A 24 3.52 17.61 6.22
C SER A 24 3.71 16.88 4.89
N VAL A 25 3.07 15.73 4.76
CA VAL A 25 2.80 15.05 3.48
C VAL A 25 1.34 15.31 3.11
N SER A 26 1.07 15.63 1.84
CA SER A 26 -0.31 15.84 1.41
C SER A 26 -1.16 14.59 1.62
N ASP A 27 -2.44 14.76 1.96
CA ASP A 27 -3.32 13.62 2.25
C ASP A 27 -3.44 12.66 1.06
N SER A 28 -3.36 13.17 -0.17
CA SER A 28 -3.32 12.35 -1.38
C SER A 28 -2.12 11.39 -1.38
N LYS A 29 -0.92 11.88 -1.08
CA LYS A 29 0.29 11.04 -0.99
C LYS A 29 0.22 10.09 0.19
N ARG A 30 -0.28 10.55 1.35
CA ARG A 30 -0.48 9.71 2.53
C ARG A 30 -1.41 8.53 2.22
N ARG A 31 -2.56 8.76 1.58
CA ARG A 31 -3.50 7.70 1.16
C ARG A 31 -2.86 6.69 0.22
N LYS A 32 -2.12 7.15 -0.80
CA LYS A 32 -1.42 6.25 -1.74
C LYS A 32 -0.41 5.34 -1.04
N VAL A 33 0.37 5.90 -0.11
CA VAL A 33 1.36 5.12 0.66
C VAL A 33 0.68 4.08 1.54
N LEU A 34 -0.36 4.45 2.27
CA LEU A 34 -1.10 3.52 3.14
C LEU A 34 -1.76 2.40 2.33
N GLN A 35 -2.40 2.73 1.21
CA GLN A 35 -3.01 1.75 0.31
C GLN A 35 -1.97 0.78 -0.27
N ALA A 36 -0.83 1.29 -0.73
CA ALA A 36 0.26 0.46 -1.25
C ALA A 36 0.82 -0.48 -0.18
N ALA A 37 1.04 0.01 1.05
CA ALA A 37 1.50 -0.80 2.17
C ALA A 37 0.51 -1.93 2.49
N GLN A 38 -0.79 -1.63 2.48
CA GLN A 38 -1.85 -2.59 2.73
C GLN A 38 -1.91 -3.68 1.64
N VAL A 39 -1.89 -3.30 0.36
CA VAL A 39 -1.89 -4.25 -0.77
C VAL A 39 -0.68 -5.20 -0.71
N LEU A 40 0.50 -4.67 -0.39
CA LEU A 40 1.71 -5.49 -0.27
C LEU A 40 1.67 -6.41 0.98
N GLY A 41 1.09 -5.93 2.08
CA GLY A 41 0.80 -6.75 3.27
C GLY A 41 -0.13 -7.91 2.94
N LEU A 42 -1.21 -7.65 2.20
CA LEU A 42 -2.13 -8.69 1.72
C LEU A 42 -1.43 -9.69 0.80
N LYS A 43 -0.61 -9.21 -0.15
CA LYS A 43 0.16 -10.08 -1.07
C LYS A 43 1.07 -11.04 -0.32
N ARG A 44 1.65 -10.61 0.81
CA ARG A 44 2.54 -11.44 1.64
C ARG A 44 1.78 -12.52 2.43
N LEU A 45 0.54 -12.25 2.81
CA LEU A 45 -0.30 -13.18 3.57
C LEU A 45 -0.98 -14.23 2.67
N LEU A 46 -1.23 -13.89 1.40
CA LEU A 46 -1.89 -14.79 0.45
C LEU A 46 -0.89 -15.80 -0.15
N PRO A 47 -1.17 -17.12 -0.10
CA PRO A 47 -0.35 -18.13 -0.75
C PRO A 47 -0.21 -17.88 -2.25
N SER A 48 0.98 -18.14 -2.78
CA SER A 48 1.34 -17.84 -4.17
C SER A 48 0.53 -18.60 -5.23
N ALA A 49 -0.19 -19.65 -4.85
CA ALA A 49 -1.09 -20.40 -5.73
C ALA A 49 -2.45 -19.70 -5.97
N LEU A 50 -2.85 -18.74 -5.13
CA LEU A 50 -4.19 -18.13 -5.13
C LEU A 50 -4.24 -16.73 -5.77
N HIS A 51 -3.17 -16.30 -6.45
CA HIS A 51 -2.92 -14.92 -6.89
C HIS A 51 -3.98 -14.31 -7.83
N GLY A 52 -4.78 -15.12 -8.52
CA GLY A 52 -5.74 -14.64 -9.52
C GLY A 52 -7.06 -14.14 -8.94
N LEU A 53 -7.82 -15.03 -8.29
CA LEU A 53 -9.24 -14.79 -7.97
C LEU A 53 -9.46 -14.09 -6.61
N LEU A 54 -8.76 -14.53 -5.56
CA LEU A 54 -8.95 -13.96 -4.21
C LEU A 54 -8.34 -12.56 -4.06
N ARG A 55 -7.29 -12.25 -4.84
CA ARG A 55 -6.62 -10.95 -4.83
C ARG A 55 -7.57 -9.81 -5.20
N PHE A 56 -8.36 -9.96 -6.28
CA PHE A 56 -9.28 -8.90 -6.71
C PHE A 56 -10.43 -8.71 -5.72
N ALA A 57 -10.97 -9.80 -5.17
CA ALA A 57 -12.11 -9.75 -4.24
C ALA A 57 -11.77 -9.02 -2.92
N LEU A 58 -10.63 -9.35 -2.31
CA LEU A 58 -10.21 -8.75 -1.04
C LEU A 58 -9.75 -7.29 -1.20
N ILE A 59 -9.03 -6.97 -2.28
CA ILE A 59 -8.62 -5.59 -2.56
C ILE A 59 -9.85 -4.72 -2.81
N LYS A 60 -10.85 -5.19 -3.57
CA LYS A 60 -12.12 -4.46 -3.72
C LYS A 60 -12.81 -4.23 -2.38
N LEU A 61 -12.88 -5.23 -1.51
CA LEU A 61 -13.56 -5.11 -0.22
C LEU A 61 -12.93 -4.06 0.69
N ILE A 62 -11.60 -3.98 0.71
CA ILE A 62 -10.86 -3.09 1.63
C ILE A 62 -10.76 -1.66 1.09
N VAL A 63 -10.74 -1.46 -0.23
CA VAL A 63 -10.65 -0.13 -0.86
C VAL A 63 -12.01 0.56 -1.00
N ILE A 64 -13.12 -0.19 -0.90
CA ILE A 64 -14.51 0.32 -1.02
C ILE A 64 -15.15 0.61 0.37
N ARG A 65 -14.38 0.48 1.47
CA ARG A 65 -14.81 0.85 2.82
C ARG A 65 -14.27 2.21 3.24
#